data_AF-A0A2H9NAJ5-F1
#
_entry.id   AF-A0A2H9NAJ5-F1
#
_cell.length_a   1.000
_cell.length_b   1.000
_cell.length_c   1.000
_cell.angle_alpha   90.00
_cell.angle_beta   90.00
_cell.angle_gamma   90.00
#
_symmetry.space_group_name_H-M   'P 1'
#
loop_
_entity.id
_entity.type
_entity.pdbx_description
1 polymer ?
#
loop_
_entity_poly.entity_id
_entity_poly.type
_entity_poly.pdbx_seq_one_letter_code
_entity_poly.pdbx_strand_id
1 'polypeptide(L)'
;GIITLRRPLNSFVYKNVMLVGSSACQVNPIIVRDISFGIKGAYYASKAVLNALKSDEIKTSNLWDYNINFMRDVGARCALLEGVRDFFSSLSTETFDFIIMNEVITSGLIENIGTNLRRRDVLFNTAKLFLKPRLLHKIIKLSNYSKRMEEYYNNYPAYDDFNTWKIKLNNELKNIRESFFV
;
A
#
# COMPACT_ATOMS: atom_id res chain seq x y z
N GLY A 1 10.00 11.93 17.15
CA GLY A 1 9.57 10.55 16.85
C GLY A 1 9.75 10.27 15.37
N ILE A 2 10.00 9.02 15.00
CA ILE A 2 10.15 8.59 13.59
C ILE A 2 8.80 8.09 13.08
N ILE A 3 8.41 8.46 11.86
CA ILE A 3 7.16 8.03 11.22
C ILE A 3 7.48 7.17 10.00
N THR A 4 6.82 6.00 9.92
CA THR A 4 6.99 5.08 8.79
C THR A 4 6.04 5.46 7.65
N LEU A 5 6.56 6.12 6.61
CA LEU A 5 5.83 6.32 5.37
C LEU A 5 6.18 5.15 4.45
N ARG A 6 5.45 4.05 4.55
CA ARG A 6 5.62 2.87 3.69
C ARG A 6 4.43 1.94 3.86
N ARG A 7 4.29 0.99 2.95
CA ARG A 7 3.45 -0.17 3.10
C ARG A 7 3.80 -0.95 4.38
N PRO A 8 2.80 -1.62 4.99
CA PRO A 8 2.98 -2.40 6.22
C PRO A 8 4.08 -3.46 6.11
N LEU A 9 4.53 -3.95 7.27
CA LEU A 9 5.40 -5.14 7.31
C LEU A 9 4.71 -6.31 6.61
N ASN A 10 5.48 -7.16 5.92
CA ASN A 10 4.88 -8.30 5.20
C ASN A 10 4.20 -9.29 6.14
N SER A 11 4.54 -9.37 7.42
CA SER A 11 3.80 -10.11 8.44
C SER A 11 3.83 -9.31 9.75
N PHE A 12 2.73 -9.36 10.49
CA PHE A 12 2.58 -8.76 11.81
C PHE A 12 2.70 -9.78 12.94
N VAL A 13 2.77 -11.07 12.61
CA VAL A 13 2.73 -12.16 13.58
C VAL A 13 3.97 -13.03 13.42
N TYR A 14 4.58 -13.39 14.54
CA TYR A 14 5.60 -14.41 14.61
C TYR A 14 5.60 -15.07 15.99
N LYS A 15 5.42 -16.40 16.04
CA LYS A 15 5.24 -17.16 17.29
C LYS A 15 4.13 -16.52 18.14
N ASN A 16 4.44 -16.13 19.36
CA ASN A 16 3.49 -15.55 20.32
C ASN A 16 3.57 -14.01 20.36
N VAL A 17 4.12 -13.38 19.32
CA VAL A 17 4.26 -11.93 19.22
C VAL A 17 3.41 -11.40 18.06
N MET A 18 2.68 -10.32 18.33
CA MET A 18 1.91 -9.57 17.34
C MET A 18 2.31 -8.09 17.36
N LEU A 19 2.45 -7.50 16.19
CA LEU A 19 2.74 -6.08 16.00
C LEU A 19 1.47 -5.35 15.54
N VAL A 20 1.25 -4.13 16.04
CA VAL A 20 0.07 -3.30 15.75
C VAL A 20 0.48 -1.84 15.67
N GLY A 21 -0.17 -1.07 14.81
CA GLY A 21 0.06 0.37 14.67
C GLY A 21 1.44 0.66 14.08
N SER A 22 2.12 1.65 14.64
CA SER A 22 3.42 2.11 14.11
C SER A 22 4.50 1.03 14.12
N SER A 23 4.48 0.10 15.08
CA SER A 23 5.45 -1.02 15.12
C SER A 23 5.29 -1.97 13.92
N ALA A 24 4.08 -2.02 13.34
CA ALA A 24 3.75 -2.81 12.16
C ALA A 24 3.76 -2.00 10.85
N CYS A 25 4.18 -0.73 10.88
CA CYS A 25 4.08 0.21 9.76
C CYS A 25 2.62 0.41 9.27
N GLN A 26 1.64 0.38 10.19
CA GLN A 26 0.22 0.55 9.87
C GLN A 26 -0.17 2.03 9.93
N VAL A 27 0.46 2.82 9.06
CA VAL A 27 0.28 4.28 8.95
C VAL A 27 -0.04 4.62 7.50
N ASN A 28 -0.82 5.66 7.27
CA ASN A 28 -1.09 6.16 5.94
C ASN A 28 0.21 6.75 5.32
N PRO A 29 0.69 6.23 4.16
CA PRO A 29 1.94 6.70 3.57
C PRO A 29 1.94 8.15 3.06
N ILE A 30 0.77 8.79 2.96
CA ILE A 30 0.62 10.19 2.56
C ILE A 30 0.28 11.06 3.77
N ILE A 31 -0.70 10.65 4.59
CA ILE A 31 -1.12 11.43 5.77
C ILE A 31 -0.43 10.92 7.04
N VAL A 32 0.53 11.70 7.50
CA VAL A 32 1.35 11.42 8.70
C VAL A 32 0.53 11.23 9.99
N ARG A 33 -0.62 11.90 10.12
CA ARG A 33 -1.44 11.90 11.36
C ARG A 33 -2.65 10.98 11.33
N ASP A 34 -2.72 10.06 10.36
CA ASP A 34 -3.83 9.12 10.26
C ASP A 34 -3.60 7.88 11.15
N ILE A 35 -4.43 7.74 12.19
CA ILE A 35 -4.43 6.60 13.12
C ILE A 35 -5.36 5.46 12.68
N SER A 36 -6.18 5.67 11.65
CA SER A 36 -7.24 4.73 11.27
C SER A 36 -6.71 3.35 10.89
N PHE A 37 -5.52 3.30 10.27
CA PHE A 37 -4.90 2.04 9.86
C PHE A 37 -4.41 1.26 11.08
N GLY A 38 -3.86 1.94 12.10
CA GLY A 38 -3.50 1.32 13.36
C GLY A 38 -4.71 0.77 14.12
N ILE A 39 -5.84 1.51 14.13
CA ILE A 39 -7.10 1.05 14.73
C ILE A 39 -7.62 -0.21 14.02
N LYS A 40 -7.61 -0.23 12.68
CA LYS A 40 -7.95 -1.43 11.90
C LYS A 40 -7.01 -2.60 12.21
N GLY A 41 -5.72 -2.33 12.39
CA GLY A 41 -4.72 -3.30 12.85
C GLY A 41 -5.11 -3.93 14.18
N ALA A 42 -5.42 -3.10 15.18
CA ALA A 42 -5.85 -3.56 16.50
C ALA A 42 -7.14 -4.39 16.43
N TYR A 43 -8.11 -3.97 15.60
CA TYR A 43 -9.33 -4.70 15.37
C TYR A 43 -9.07 -6.12 14.83
N TYR A 44 -8.31 -6.25 13.75
CA TYR A 44 -8.01 -7.56 13.18
C TYR A 44 -7.13 -8.43 14.08
N ALA A 45 -6.17 -7.81 14.80
CA ALA A 45 -5.36 -8.51 15.79
C ALA A 45 -6.23 -9.10 16.91
N SER A 46 -7.15 -8.31 17.47
CA SER A 46 -8.05 -8.75 18.55
C SER A 46 -8.94 -9.92 18.11
N LYS A 47 -9.46 -9.90 16.88
CA LYS A 47 -10.24 -11.00 16.30
C LYS A 47 -9.42 -12.28 16.17
N ALA A 48 -8.19 -12.18 15.67
CA ALA A 48 -7.31 -13.33 15.53
C ALA A 48 -6.98 -13.96 16.89
N VAL A 49 -6.71 -13.15 17.92
CA VAL A 49 -6.49 -13.63 19.29
C VAL A 49 -7.74 -14.32 19.84
N LEU A 50 -8.91 -13.70 19.72
CA LEU A 50 -10.17 -14.30 20.20
C LEU A 50 -10.48 -15.65 19.53
N ASN A 51 -10.15 -15.80 18.25
CA ASN A 51 -10.31 -17.07 17.54
C ASN A 51 -9.29 -18.11 18.01
N ALA A 52 -8.03 -17.74 18.18
CA ALA A 52 -6.99 -18.65 18.66
C ALA A 52 -7.25 -19.16 20.08
N LEU A 53 -7.79 -18.30 20.96
CA LEU A 53 -8.17 -18.68 22.32
C LEU A 53 -9.32 -19.70 22.35
N LYS A 54 -10.22 -19.70 21.36
CA LYS A 54 -11.30 -20.70 21.27
C LYS A 54 -10.78 -22.09 20.87
N SER A 55 -9.66 -22.15 20.14
CA SER A 55 -9.03 -23.41 19.72
C SER A 55 -8.01 -23.96 20.73
N ASP A 56 -7.81 -23.28 21.87
CA ASP A 56 -6.85 -23.62 22.93
C ASP A 56 -5.40 -23.84 22.46
N GLU A 57 -5.04 -23.24 21.32
CA GLU A 57 -3.73 -23.39 20.70
C GLU A 57 -3.27 -22.04 20.12
N ILE A 58 -2.22 -21.46 20.72
CA ILE A 58 -1.60 -20.23 20.25
C ILE A 58 -0.38 -20.58 19.40
N LYS A 59 -0.54 -20.50 18.08
CA LYS A 59 0.53 -20.65 17.09
C LYS A 59 0.39 -19.62 15.98
N THR A 60 1.48 -19.34 15.27
CA THR A 60 1.53 -18.35 14.18
C THR A 60 0.43 -18.56 13.14
N SER A 61 0.13 -19.81 12.77
CA SER A 61 -0.91 -20.13 11.77
C SER A 61 -2.32 -19.80 12.26
N ASN A 62 -2.63 -20.00 13.55
CA ASN A 62 -3.93 -19.67 14.14
C ASN A 62 -4.15 -18.15 14.26
N LEU A 63 -3.06 -17.38 14.33
CA LEU A 63 -3.08 -15.92 14.35
C LEU A 63 -3.00 -15.30 12.94
N TRP A 64 -2.82 -16.12 11.90
CA TRP A 64 -2.52 -15.66 10.54
C TRP A 64 -3.68 -14.90 9.88
N ASP A 65 -4.91 -15.13 10.36
CA ASP A 65 -6.09 -14.36 9.95
C ASP A 65 -5.91 -12.85 10.15
N TYR A 66 -5.10 -12.43 11.12
CA TYR A 66 -4.75 -11.02 11.26
C TYR A 66 -4.05 -10.49 10.01
N ASN A 67 -3.02 -11.19 9.53
CA ASN A 67 -2.29 -10.82 8.32
C ASN A 67 -3.21 -10.81 7.11
N ILE A 68 -3.98 -11.88 6.89
CA ILE A 68 -4.88 -11.99 5.73
C ILE A 68 -5.89 -10.84 5.70
N ASN A 69 -6.61 -10.62 6.80
CA ASN A 69 -7.68 -9.64 6.84
C ASN A 69 -7.15 -8.20 6.72
N PHE A 70 -6.07 -7.88 7.44
CA PHE A 70 -5.47 -6.55 7.36
C PHE A 70 -4.88 -6.27 5.97
N MET A 71 -4.21 -7.24 5.35
CA MET A 71 -3.58 -7.05 4.05
C MET A 71 -4.59 -6.86 2.92
N ARG A 72 -5.71 -7.57 2.98
CA ARG A 72 -6.81 -7.42 2.02
C ARG A 72 -7.58 -6.10 2.21
N ASP A 73 -7.82 -5.66 3.44
CA ASP A 73 -8.55 -4.41 3.71
C ASP A 73 -7.68 -3.16 3.53
N VAL A 74 -6.47 -3.17 4.10
CA VAL A 74 -5.61 -1.98 4.21
C VAL A 74 -4.32 -2.11 3.42
N GLY A 75 -3.74 -3.30 3.32
CA GLY A 75 -2.44 -3.52 2.69
C GLY A 75 -2.36 -3.05 1.23
N ALA A 76 -3.35 -3.43 0.41
CA ALA A 76 -3.45 -2.98 -0.98
C ALA A 76 -3.53 -1.45 -1.08
N ARG A 77 -4.31 -0.82 -0.21
CA ARG A 77 -4.47 0.64 -0.15
C ARG A 77 -3.18 1.33 0.30
N CYS A 78 -2.48 0.80 1.29
CA CYS A 78 -1.17 1.34 1.68
C CYS A 78 -0.16 1.26 0.54
N ALA A 79 -0.12 0.14 -0.19
CA ALA A 79 0.77 0.03 -1.34
C ALA A 79 0.42 1.08 -2.40
N LEU A 80 -0.87 1.25 -2.72
CA LEU A 80 -1.34 2.30 -3.64
C LEU A 80 -0.85 3.71 -3.22
N LEU A 81 -1.06 4.07 -1.95
CA LEU A 81 -0.65 5.36 -1.40
C LEU A 81 0.88 5.55 -1.40
N GLU A 82 1.65 4.48 -1.13
CA GLU A 82 3.11 4.50 -1.29
C GLU A 82 3.51 4.81 -2.74
N GLY A 83 2.88 4.16 -3.71
CA GLY A 83 3.15 4.42 -5.13
C GLY A 83 2.79 5.83 -5.57
N VAL A 84 1.65 6.35 -5.13
CA VAL A 84 1.23 7.75 -5.40
C VAL A 84 2.22 8.73 -4.80
N ARG A 85 2.65 8.50 -3.56
CA ARG A 85 3.69 9.32 -2.93
C ARG A 85 4.99 9.28 -3.74
N ASP A 86 5.48 8.09 -4.09
CA ASP A 86 6.73 7.93 -4.83
C ASP A 86 6.66 8.62 -6.21
N PHE A 87 5.50 8.54 -6.87
CA PHE A 87 5.23 9.27 -8.11
C PHE A 87 5.43 10.77 -7.93
N PHE A 88 4.73 11.40 -6.97
CA PHE A 88 4.82 12.83 -6.72
C PHE A 88 6.21 13.26 -6.26
N SER A 89 6.84 12.49 -5.37
CA SER A 89 8.21 12.75 -4.90
C SER A 89 9.27 12.65 -6.01
N SER A 90 8.97 11.95 -7.12
CA SER A 90 9.89 11.84 -8.26
C SER A 90 9.82 13.02 -9.24
N LEU A 91 8.85 13.92 -9.12
CA LEU A 91 8.62 15.00 -10.10
C LEU A 91 9.54 16.19 -9.84
N SER A 92 9.98 16.86 -10.91
CA SER A 92 10.57 18.19 -10.79
C SER A 92 9.49 19.23 -10.49
N THR A 93 9.87 20.35 -9.90
CA THR A 93 8.95 21.48 -9.66
C THR A 93 8.21 21.89 -10.94
N GLU A 94 8.91 22.05 -12.06
CA GLU A 94 8.30 22.38 -13.35
C GLU A 94 7.26 21.34 -13.81
N THR A 95 7.53 20.04 -13.58
CA THR A 95 6.59 18.97 -13.95
C THR A 95 5.38 18.97 -13.03
N PHE A 96 5.59 19.23 -11.74
CA PHE A 96 4.51 19.37 -10.76
C PHE A 96 3.60 20.55 -11.10
N ASP A 97 4.18 21.72 -11.38
CA ASP A 97 3.44 22.92 -11.79
C ASP A 97 2.64 22.65 -13.06
N PHE A 98 3.25 22.00 -14.05
CA PHE A 98 2.56 21.59 -15.28
C PHE A 98 1.32 20.72 -14.99
N ILE A 99 1.43 19.74 -14.09
CA ILE A 99 0.32 18.85 -13.71
C ILE A 99 -0.84 19.64 -13.10
N ILE A 100 -0.54 20.59 -12.20
CA ILE A 100 -1.55 21.41 -11.52
C ILE A 100 -2.21 22.36 -12.52
N MET A 101 -1.42 23.13 -13.27
CA MET A 101 -1.91 24.14 -14.22
C MET A 101 -2.74 23.54 -15.37
N ASN A 102 -2.50 22.27 -15.71
CA ASN A 102 -3.19 21.59 -16.80
C ASN A 102 -4.25 20.58 -16.33
N GLU A 103 -4.58 20.55 -15.03
CA GLU A 103 -5.58 19.66 -14.45
C GLU A 103 -5.36 18.19 -14.85
N VAL A 104 -4.10 17.76 -14.85
CA VAL A 104 -3.71 16.39 -15.22
C VAL A 104 -4.17 15.41 -14.14
N ILE A 105 -4.29 15.84 -12.88
CA ILE A 105 -4.85 15.05 -11.78
C ILE A 105 -6.38 15.18 -11.80
N THR A 106 -7.09 14.06 -11.71
CA THR A 106 -8.55 14.06 -11.61
C THR A 106 -9.04 14.45 -10.20
N SER A 107 -10.24 15.02 -10.10
CA SER A 107 -10.86 15.36 -8.81
C SER A 107 -10.97 14.14 -7.89
N GLY A 108 -11.27 12.97 -8.44
CA GLY A 108 -11.34 11.72 -7.69
C GLY A 108 -10.04 11.35 -7.00
N LEU A 109 -8.88 11.58 -7.63
CA LEU A 109 -7.58 11.39 -7.00
C LEU A 109 -7.40 12.40 -5.85
N ILE A 110 -7.68 13.68 -6.08
CA ILE A 110 -7.53 14.75 -5.08
C ILE A 110 -8.39 14.51 -3.85
N GLU A 111 -9.68 14.19 -4.04
CA GLU A 111 -10.64 14.00 -2.96
C GLU A 111 -10.31 12.76 -2.11
N ASN A 112 -9.85 11.69 -2.75
CA ASN A 112 -9.69 10.40 -2.07
C ASN A 112 -8.27 10.13 -1.58
N ILE A 113 -7.26 10.90 -2.01
CA ILE A 113 -5.85 10.70 -1.62
C ILE A 113 -5.65 10.71 -0.11
N GLY A 114 -6.46 11.49 0.60
CA GLY A 114 -6.42 11.64 2.06
C GLY A 114 -7.41 10.79 2.84
N THR A 115 -8.28 10.03 2.15
CA THR A 115 -9.38 9.32 2.81
C THR A 115 -9.36 7.85 2.42
N ASN A 116 -10.10 7.46 1.39
CA ASN A 116 -10.27 6.09 0.97
C ASN A 116 -9.88 5.88 -0.48
N LEU A 117 -8.65 6.27 -0.83
CA LEU A 117 -8.12 6.09 -2.18
C LEU A 117 -8.20 4.63 -2.62
N ARG A 118 -8.87 4.41 -3.76
CA ARG A 118 -8.93 3.12 -4.46
C ARG A 118 -8.21 3.24 -5.80
N ARG A 119 -7.90 2.09 -6.40
CA ARG A 119 -7.23 2.06 -7.72
C ARG A 119 -8.00 2.85 -8.78
N ARG A 120 -9.34 2.78 -8.78
CA ARG A 120 -10.20 3.50 -9.73
C ARG A 120 -10.11 5.03 -9.62
N ASP A 121 -9.64 5.53 -8.48
CA ASP A 121 -9.50 6.97 -8.23
C ASP A 121 -8.15 7.48 -8.75
N VAL A 122 -7.16 6.60 -9.02
CA VAL A 122 -5.86 6.95 -9.59
C VAL A 122 -5.98 7.09 -11.11
N LEU A 123 -6.65 8.14 -11.54
CA LEU A 123 -6.85 8.52 -12.94
C LEU A 123 -6.22 9.88 -13.23
N PHE A 124 -5.77 10.03 -14.47
CA PHE A 124 -5.13 11.24 -14.98
C PHE A 124 -5.77 11.68 -16.29
N ASN A 125 -5.90 12.99 -16.48
CA ASN A 125 -6.27 13.57 -17.76
C ASN A 125 -5.05 13.61 -18.69
N THR A 126 -5.04 12.76 -19.71
CA THR A 126 -3.86 12.54 -20.56
C THR A 126 -3.86 13.37 -21.84
N ALA A 127 -4.93 14.13 -22.12
CA ALA A 127 -5.09 14.86 -23.37
C ALA A 127 -3.94 15.85 -23.66
N LYS A 128 -3.30 16.39 -22.62
CA LYS A 128 -2.19 17.36 -22.71
C LYS A 128 -0.80 16.73 -22.46
N LEU A 129 -0.72 15.41 -22.23
CA LEU A 129 0.53 14.73 -21.87
C LEU A 129 1.45 14.41 -23.06
N PHE A 130 1.01 14.62 -24.30
CA PHE A 130 1.86 14.43 -25.48
C PHE A 130 3.11 15.32 -25.46
N LEU A 131 3.06 16.46 -24.77
CA LEU A 131 4.19 17.38 -24.58
C LEU A 131 5.21 16.92 -23.52
N LYS A 132 4.86 15.92 -22.68
CA LYS A 132 5.70 15.44 -21.57
C LYS A 132 5.73 13.90 -21.55
N PRO A 133 6.40 13.24 -22.53
CA PRO A 133 6.43 11.78 -22.64
C PRO A 133 7.00 11.08 -21.40
N ARG A 134 7.97 11.72 -20.71
CA ARG A 134 8.51 11.20 -19.43
C ARG A 134 7.45 11.17 -18.33
N LEU A 135 6.58 12.17 -18.27
CA LEU A 135 5.48 12.22 -17.30
C LEU A 135 4.43 11.15 -17.60
N LEU A 136 4.07 10.99 -18.88
CA LEU A 136 3.18 9.91 -19.31
C LEU A 136 3.71 8.53 -18.91
N HIS A 137 5.01 8.29 -19.12
CA HIS A 137 5.67 7.04 -18.71
C HIS A 137 5.56 6.79 -17.20
N LYS A 138 5.78 7.81 -16.37
CA LYS A 138 5.62 7.72 -14.91
C LYS A 138 4.17 7.43 -14.50
N ILE A 139 3.19 8.01 -15.18
CA ILE A 139 1.76 7.74 -14.95
C ILE A 139 1.42 6.29 -15.30
N ILE A 140 1.90 5.78 -16.44
CA ILE A 140 1.70 4.38 -16.84
C ILE A 140 2.33 3.43 -15.81
N LYS A 141 3.55 3.73 -15.35
CA LYS A 141 4.22 2.97 -14.28
C LYS A 141 3.41 2.96 -12.99
N LEU A 142 2.89 4.11 -12.55
CA LEU A 142 2.03 4.19 -11.37
C LEU A 142 0.75 3.34 -11.53
N SER A 143 0.11 3.40 -12.69
CA SER A 143 -1.09 2.59 -12.96
C SER A 143 -0.79 1.08 -12.92
N ASN A 144 0.31 0.66 -13.55
CA ASN A 144 0.76 -0.74 -13.53
C ASN A 144 1.11 -1.20 -12.12
N TYR A 145 1.87 -0.39 -11.36
CA TYR A 145 2.18 -0.67 -9.96
C TYR A 145 0.91 -0.85 -9.14
N SER A 146 -0.03 0.09 -9.26
CA SER A 146 -1.31 0.08 -8.53
C SER A 146 -2.10 -1.20 -8.80
N LYS A 147 -2.20 -1.61 -10.07
CA LYS A 147 -2.87 -2.85 -10.47
C LYS A 147 -2.19 -4.09 -9.86
N ARG A 148 -0.86 -4.18 -9.96
CA ARG A 148 -0.13 -5.34 -9.45
C ARG A 148 -0.18 -5.43 -7.93
N MET A 149 -0.03 -4.33 -7.22
CA MET A 149 -0.12 -4.32 -5.76
C MET A 149 -1.52 -4.72 -5.28
N GLU A 150 -2.59 -4.22 -5.92
CA GLU A 150 -3.96 -4.66 -5.62
C GLU A 150 -4.09 -6.19 -5.75
N GLU A 151 -3.57 -6.77 -6.83
CA GLU A 151 -3.58 -8.23 -7.05
C GLU A 151 -2.79 -9.00 -5.98
N TYR A 152 -1.57 -8.57 -5.64
CA TYR A 152 -0.73 -9.24 -4.64
C TYR A 152 -1.35 -9.25 -3.25
N TYR A 153 -1.94 -8.14 -2.81
CA TYR A 153 -2.49 -8.01 -1.47
C TYR A 153 -3.91 -8.60 -1.36
N ASN A 154 -4.72 -8.56 -2.42
CA ASN A 154 -6.01 -9.26 -2.43
C ASN A 154 -5.82 -10.78 -2.35
N ASN A 155 -4.77 -11.30 -3.00
CA ASN A 155 -4.37 -12.70 -2.95
C ASN A 155 -3.31 -12.98 -1.87
N TYR A 156 -3.36 -12.26 -0.75
CA TYR A 156 -2.43 -12.49 0.36
C TYR A 156 -2.53 -13.97 0.84
N PRO A 157 -1.38 -14.64 1.05
CA PRO A 157 -1.31 -16.10 1.14
C PRO A 157 -1.70 -16.62 2.54
N ALA A 158 -1.98 -17.92 2.58
CA ALA A 158 -1.93 -18.69 3.82
C ALA A 158 -0.50 -18.74 4.38
N TYR A 159 -0.34 -19.19 5.62
CA TYR A 159 0.95 -19.19 6.31
C TYR A 159 2.02 -20.00 5.56
N ASP A 160 1.67 -21.17 5.07
CA ASP A 160 2.62 -22.09 4.42
C ASP A 160 3.17 -21.52 3.09
N ASP A 161 2.36 -20.73 2.38
CA ASP A 161 2.73 -20.10 1.11
C ASP A 161 3.40 -18.72 1.28
N PHE A 162 3.53 -18.23 2.53
CA PHE A 162 3.97 -16.86 2.81
C PHE A 162 5.35 -16.54 2.24
N ASN A 163 6.31 -17.45 2.39
CA ASN A 163 7.67 -17.22 1.91
C ASN A 163 7.72 -17.10 0.39
N THR A 164 6.97 -17.95 -0.32
CA THR A 164 6.87 -17.93 -1.78
C THR A 164 6.25 -16.61 -2.25
N TRP A 165 5.15 -16.19 -1.64
CA TRP A 165 4.53 -14.90 -1.93
C TRP A 165 5.47 -13.72 -1.64
N LYS A 166 6.18 -13.74 -0.51
CA LYS A 166 7.11 -12.69 -0.10
C LYS A 166 8.24 -12.50 -1.11
N ILE A 167 8.82 -13.60 -1.62
CA ILE A 167 9.86 -13.57 -2.65
C ILE A 167 9.30 -12.97 -3.94
N LYS A 168 8.11 -13.42 -4.39
CA LYS A 168 7.45 -12.87 -5.58
C LYS A 168 7.19 -11.37 -5.44
N LEU A 169 6.64 -10.93 -4.31
CA LEU A 169 6.40 -9.51 -4.04
C LEU A 169 7.71 -8.69 -4.06
N ASN A 170 8.77 -9.19 -3.44
CA ASN A 170 10.05 -8.47 -3.39
C ASN A 170 10.69 -8.33 -4.78
N ASN A 171 10.66 -9.39 -5.59
CA ASN A 171 11.12 -9.33 -6.98
C ASN A 171 10.32 -8.32 -7.78
N GLU A 172 9.00 -8.32 -7.60
CA GLU A 172 8.13 -7.38 -8.28
C GLU A 172 8.43 -5.94 -7.89
N LEU A 173 8.56 -5.66 -6.60
CA LEU A 173 8.89 -4.32 -6.11
C LEU A 173 10.25 -3.85 -6.59
N LYS A 174 11.24 -4.75 -6.71
CA LYS A 174 12.55 -4.44 -7.26
C LYS A 174 12.42 -3.98 -8.72
N ASN A 175 11.75 -4.78 -9.56
CA ASN A 175 11.53 -4.46 -10.97
C ASN A 175 10.80 -3.12 -11.14
N ILE A 176 9.76 -2.88 -10.33
CA ILE A 176 9.00 -1.64 -10.43
C ILE A 176 9.82 -0.43 -9.95
N ARG A 177 10.54 -0.53 -8.83
CA ARG A 177 11.36 0.58 -8.31
C ARG A 177 12.50 0.94 -9.24
N GLU A 178 13.20 -0.05 -9.80
CA GLU A 178 14.20 0.17 -10.84
C GLU A 178 13.59 0.90 -12.05
N SER A 179 12.34 0.61 -12.37
CA SER A 179 11.64 1.35 -13.42
C SER A 179 11.33 2.80 -13.00
N PHE A 180 10.96 3.13 -11.76
CA PHE A 180 10.56 4.51 -11.38
C PHE A 180 11.70 5.55 -11.45
N PHE A 181 12.94 5.13 -11.23
CA PHE A 181 14.12 6.00 -11.21
C PHE A 181 14.87 6.09 -12.55
N VAL A 182 14.35 5.44 -13.60
CA VAL A 182 14.81 5.52 -15.00
C VAL A 182 13.75 6.24 -15.84
#